data_AF-A0A088C831-F1
#
_entry.id   AF-A0A088C831-F1
#
_cell.length_a   1.000
_cell.length_b   1.000
_cell.length_c   1.000
_cell.angle_alpha   90.00
_cell.angle_beta   90.00
_cell.angle_gamma   90.00
#
_symmetry.space_group_name_H-M   'P 1'
#
loop_
_entity.id
_entity.type
_entity.pdbx_description
1 polymer ?
#
loop_
_entity_poly.entity_id
_entity_poly.type
_entity_poly.pdbx_seq_one_letter_code
_entity_poly.pdbx_strand_id
1 'polypeptide(L)'
;GEIALGKNIRMGFITWEGYNYEDAMLISEELVREDVFTSMHIEEYECEARDTKLGPEEITRDIPNVSDDALKDVDDRGIIRIGAEVRSGDILVGKVTPKGETELTAEERLLRAIFGEKAREVRDTSLRVPHGEAGIIV
;
A
#
# COMPACT_ATOMS: atom_id res chain seq x y z
N GLY A 1 3.19 -17.03 -34.30
CA GLY A 1 2.15 -16.73 -33.31
C GLY A 1 1.15 -15.80 -33.94
N GLU A 2 -0.11 -15.88 -33.52
CA GLU A 2 -1.19 -14.98 -33.94
C GLU A 2 -1.62 -14.11 -32.75
N ILE A 3 -2.24 -12.96 -33.02
CA ILE A 3 -2.72 -12.04 -31.98
C ILE A 3 -3.99 -12.61 -31.33
N ALA A 4 -4.06 -12.60 -30.01
CA ALA A 4 -5.24 -12.96 -29.23
C ALA A 4 -5.49 -11.92 -28.14
N LEU A 5 -6.46 -11.02 -28.37
CA LEU A 5 -6.80 -9.94 -27.43
C LEU A 5 -7.81 -10.36 -26.34
N GLY A 6 -8.37 -11.56 -26.45
CA GLY A 6 -9.40 -12.05 -25.56
C GLY A 6 -9.66 -13.55 -25.75
N LYS A 7 -10.83 -14.01 -25.32
CA LYS A 7 -11.23 -15.43 -25.35
C LYS A 7 -12.52 -15.61 -26.13
N ASN A 8 -12.64 -16.73 -26.83
CA ASN A 8 -13.91 -17.16 -27.41
C ASN A 8 -14.78 -17.73 -26.29
N ILE A 9 -16.01 -17.22 -26.16
CA ILE A 9 -16.97 -17.66 -25.14
C ILE A 9 -18.31 -18.01 -25.79
N ARG A 10 -19.07 -18.90 -25.14
CA ARG A 10 -20.46 -19.17 -25.55
C ARG A 10 -21.35 -18.02 -25.09
N MET A 11 -22.10 -17.44 -26.01
CA MET A 11 -22.99 -16.31 -25.76
C MET A 11 -24.45 -16.69 -26.02
N GLY A 12 -25.35 -16.28 -25.12
CA GLY A 12 -26.79 -16.39 -25.27
C GLY A 12 -27.42 -15.02 -25.51
N PHE A 13 -28.16 -14.86 -26.60
CA PHE A 13 -28.87 -13.63 -26.93
C PHE A 13 -30.32 -13.71 -26.44
N ILE A 14 -30.51 -13.57 -25.12
CA ILE A 14 -31.82 -13.61 -24.45
C ILE A 14 -31.89 -12.49 -23.40
N THR A 15 -33.10 -12.04 -23.07
CA THR A 15 -33.30 -11.22 -21.86
C THR A 15 -33.37 -12.14 -20.64
N TRP A 16 -32.66 -11.79 -19.57
CA TRP A 16 -32.61 -12.60 -18.35
C TRP A 16 -32.94 -11.77 -17.13
N GLU A 17 -34.19 -11.86 -16.66
CA GLU A 17 -34.69 -11.26 -15.40
C GLU A 17 -34.34 -9.76 -15.20
N GLY A 18 -34.06 -9.03 -16.28
CA GLY A 18 -33.64 -7.61 -16.23
C GLY A 18 -32.17 -7.37 -15.87
N TYR A 19 -31.37 -8.41 -15.59
CA TYR A 19 -29.95 -8.26 -15.28
C TYR A 19 -29.09 -7.79 -16.47
N ASN A 20 -29.59 -7.99 -17.69
CA ASN A 20 -28.99 -7.47 -18.92
C ASN A 20 -29.80 -6.33 -19.53
N TYR A 21 -30.38 -5.47 -18.69
CA TYR A 21 -31.06 -4.25 -19.14
C TYR A 21 -30.06 -3.24 -19.69
N GLU A 22 -30.44 -2.53 -20.75
CA GLU A 22 -29.58 -1.60 -21.50
C GLU A 22 -28.26 -2.27 -21.93
N ASP A 23 -27.13 -1.82 -21.38
CA ASP A 23 -25.79 -2.27 -21.76
C ASP A 23 -25.18 -3.25 -20.74
N ALA A 24 -25.96 -3.72 -19.78
CA ALA A 24 -25.48 -4.65 -18.76
C ALA A 24 -25.22 -6.06 -19.35
N MET A 25 -24.15 -6.70 -18.90
CA MET A 25 -23.79 -8.07 -19.27
C MET A 25 -23.87 -8.99 -18.05
N LEU A 26 -24.49 -10.15 -18.24
CA LEU A 26 -24.47 -11.23 -17.26
C LEU A 26 -23.33 -12.19 -17.62
N ILE A 27 -22.46 -12.48 -16.63
CA ILE A 27 -21.34 -13.41 -16.81
C ILE A 27 -21.59 -14.71 -16.05
N SER A 28 -21.14 -15.83 -16.61
CA SER A 28 -21.14 -17.11 -15.91
C SER A 28 -20.04 -17.11 -14.85
N GLU A 29 -20.33 -17.65 -13.65
CA GLU A 29 -19.34 -17.86 -12.59
C GLU A 29 -18.19 -18.79 -13.06
N GLU A 30 -18.46 -19.66 -14.02
CA GLU A 30 -17.45 -20.53 -14.66
C GLU A 30 -16.28 -19.72 -15.24
N LEU A 31 -16.55 -18.52 -15.79
CA LEU A 31 -15.50 -17.66 -16.36
C LEU A 31 -14.52 -17.15 -15.30
N VAL A 32 -14.99 -16.98 -14.06
CA VAL A 32 -14.16 -16.59 -12.92
C VAL A 32 -13.39 -17.80 -12.39
N ARG A 33 -14.05 -18.96 -12.25
CA ARG A 33 -13.42 -20.19 -11.74
C ARG A 33 -12.30 -20.72 -12.64
N GLU A 34 -12.39 -20.47 -13.95
CA GLU A 34 -11.41 -20.90 -14.94
C GLU A 34 -10.39 -19.81 -15.33
N ASP A 35 -10.37 -18.68 -14.61
CA ASP A 35 -9.46 -17.56 -14.88
C ASP A 35 -9.50 -17.06 -16.34
N VAL A 36 -10.66 -17.13 -17.00
CA VAL A 36 -10.80 -16.88 -18.45
C VAL A 36 -10.41 -15.44 -18.81
N PHE A 37 -10.81 -14.50 -17.96
CA PHE A 37 -10.56 -13.06 -18.11
C PHE A 37 -9.66 -12.50 -17.00
N THR A 38 -8.80 -13.34 -16.42
CA THR A 38 -7.83 -12.90 -15.40
C THR A 38 -6.63 -12.21 -16.06
N SER A 39 -6.27 -11.02 -15.56
CA SER A 39 -5.11 -10.23 -16.00
C SER A 39 -4.17 -9.96 -14.84
N MET A 40 -2.87 -9.83 -15.16
CA MET A 40 -1.86 -9.37 -14.20
C MET A 40 -1.63 -7.87 -14.40
N HIS A 41 -1.69 -7.12 -13.31
CA HIS A 41 -1.40 -5.69 -13.26
C HIS A 41 -0.14 -5.49 -12.41
N ILE A 42 0.77 -4.65 -12.88
CA ILE A 42 2.02 -4.33 -12.19
C ILE A 42 2.06 -2.82 -12.05
N GLU A 43 2.16 -2.34 -10.83
CA GLU A 43 2.28 -0.93 -10.49
C GLU A 43 3.68 -0.68 -9.90
N GLU A 44 4.26 0.46 -10.24
CA GLU A 44 5.57 0.89 -9.74
C GLU A 44 5.37 2.07 -8.79
N TYR A 45 5.88 1.93 -7.56
CA TYR A 45 5.89 3.01 -6.59
C TYR A 45 7.32 3.45 -6.32
N GLU A 46 7.53 4.76 -6.29
CA GLU A 46 8.83 5.36 -6.09
C GLU A 46 8.86 6.20 -4.80
N CYS A 47 9.96 6.11 -4.06
CA CYS A 47 10.22 6.94 -2.89
C CYS A 47 11.68 7.41 -2.92
N GLU A 48 11.88 8.70 -2.60
CA GLU A 48 13.19 9.30 -2.48
C GLU A 48 13.39 9.89 -1.08
N ALA A 49 14.62 9.79 -0.58
CA ALA A 49 15.10 10.53 0.57
C ALA A 49 15.84 11.79 0.10
N ARG A 50 15.48 12.94 0.64
CA ARG A 50 16.01 14.25 0.23
C ARG A 50 16.63 15.00 1.40
N ASP A 51 17.58 15.88 1.10
CA ASP A 51 18.09 16.83 2.08
C ASP A 51 17.05 17.92 2.37
N THR A 52 16.73 18.10 3.65
CA THR A 52 15.87 19.18 4.11
C THR A 52 16.68 20.20 4.92
N LYS A 53 16.09 21.37 5.19
CA LYS A 53 16.73 22.40 6.03
C LYS A 53 16.99 21.94 7.47
N LEU A 54 16.23 20.95 7.94
CA LEU A 54 16.28 20.44 9.31
C LEU A 54 17.16 19.18 9.43
N GLY A 55 17.67 18.69 8.31
CA GLY A 55 18.47 17.45 8.20
C GLY A 55 18.05 16.60 7.01
N PRO A 56 18.83 15.57 6.67
CA PRO A 56 18.47 14.61 5.63
C PRO A 56 17.26 13.78 6.04
N GLU A 57 16.39 13.44 5.08
CA GLU A 57 15.46 12.32 5.24
C GLU A 57 16.25 11.01 5.21
N GLU A 58 15.80 10.02 5.99
CA GLU A 58 16.47 8.73 6.09
C GLU A 58 15.49 7.61 5.77
N ILE A 59 15.95 6.63 4.98
CA ILE A 59 15.23 5.37 4.76
C ILE A 59 15.71 4.41 5.83
N THR A 60 14.78 3.95 6.68
CA THR A 60 15.10 3.16 7.87
C THR A 60 13.90 2.36 8.33
N ARG A 61 14.18 1.25 9.03
CA ARG A 61 13.18 0.45 9.74
C ARG A 61 12.74 1.11 11.07
N ASP A 62 13.51 2.05 11.62
CA ASP A 62 13.17 2.73 12.88
C ASP A 62 12.16 3.86 12.65
N ILE A 63 10.89 3.49 12.47
CA ILE A 63 9.79 4.41 12.20
C ILE A 63 9.04 4.71 13.51
N PRO A 64 8.86 5.99 13.90
CA PRO A 64 8.13 6.34 15.11
C PRO A 64 6.64 5.96 15.02
N ASN A 65 6.06 5.50 16.14
CA ASN A 65 4.63 5.20 16.27
C ASN A 65 4.09 4.09 15.36
N VAL A 66 4.96 3.20 14.88
CA VAL A 66 4.57 2.02 14.08
C VAL A 66 4.73 0.77 14.94
N SER A 67 3.80 -0.18 14.83
CA SER A 67 3.86 -1.46 15.53
C SER A 67 4.85 -2.42 14.88
N ASP A 68 5.46 -3.31 15.67
CA ASP A 68 6.36 -4.35 15.15
C ASP A 68 5.69 -5.24 14.09
N ASP A 69 4.38 -5.46 14.23
CA ASP A 69 3.59 -6.27 13.30
C ASP A 69 3.48 -5.62 11.91
N ALA A 70 3.47 -4.29 11.85
CA ALA A 70 3.50 -3.54 10.59
C ALA A 70 4.91 -3.51 9.96
N LEU A 71 5.95 -3.81 10.74
CA LEU A 71 7.35 -3.89 10.30
C LEU A 71 7.84 -5.32 10.06
N LYS A 72 6.94 -6.31 10.10
CA LYS A 72 7.29 -7.73 9.99
C LYS A 72 7.91 -8.09 8.63
N ASP A 73 7.45 -7.45 7.56
CA ASP A 73 7.88 -7.69 6.18
C ASP A 73 8.92 -6.67 5.69
N VAL A 74 9.24 -5.67 6.53
CA VAL A 74 10.23 -4.63 6.23
C VAL A 74 11.61 -5.09 6.68
N ASP A 75 12.58 -5.04 5.76
CA ASP A 75 13.97 -5.42 6.01
C ASP A 75 14.70 -4.39 6.90
N ASP A 76 15.94 -4.71 7.29
CA ASP A 76 16.74 -3.85 8.18
C ASP A 76 17.09 -2.49 7.56
N ARG A 77 16.92 -2.33 6.24
CA ARG A 77 17.11 -1.06 5.53
C ARG A 77 15.83 -0.23 5.50
N GLY A 78 14.69 -0.76 5.96
CA GLY A 78 13.41 -0.07 5.84
C GLY A 78 12.69 -0.34 4.51
N ILE A 79 13.05 -1.40 3.77
CA ILE A 79 12.43 -1.74 2.48
C ILE A 79 11.65 -3.04 2.62
N ILE A 80 10.43 -3.08 2.07
CA ILE A 80 9.64 -4.31 2.07
C ILE A 80 10.32 -5.43 1.28
N ARG A 81 10.27 -6.66 1.79
CA ARG A 81 10.86 -7.83 1.13
C ARG A 81 10.09 -8.23 -0.14
N ILE A 82 10.81 -8.79 -1.11
CA ILE A 82 10.20 -9.44 -2.27
C ILE A 82 9.38 -10.66 -1.82
N GLY A 83 8.22 -10.85 -2.44
CA GLY A 83 7.27 -11.92 -2.11
C GLY A 83 6.44 -11.66 -0.85
N ALA A 84 6.43 -10.43 -0.32
CA ALA A 84 5.47 -10.03 0.72
C ALA A 84 4.09 -9.77 0.09
N GLU A 85 3.04 -10.28 0.72
CA GLU A 85 1.65 -9.88 0.41
C GLU A 85 1.37 -8.57 1.14
N VAL A 86 0.89 -7.58 0.40
CA VAL A 86 0.65 -6.23 0.92
C VAL A 86 -0.79 -5.81 0.69
N ARG A 87 -1.30 -4.99 1.60
CA ARG A 87 -2.62 -4.38 1.56
C ARG A 87 -2.51 -2.88 1.74
N SER A 88 -3.57 -2.16 1.34
CA SER A 88 -3.73 -0.73 1.59
C SER A 88 -3.27 -0.34 3.01
N GLY A 89 -2.30 0.57 3.09
CA GLY A 89 -1.75 1.10 4.34
C GLY A 89 -0.45 0.43 4.83
N ASP A 90 -0.09 -0.75 4.29
CA ASP A 90 1.17 -1.41 4.59
C ASP A 90 2.36 -0.58 4.10
N ILE A 91 3.50 -0.69 4.80
CA ILE A 91 4.70 0.10 4.52
C ILE A 91 5.52 -0.58 3.44
N LEU A 92 5.70 0.12 2.30
CA LEU A 92 6.57 -0.31 1.21
C LEU A 92 8.02 0.14 1.46
N VAL A 93 8.19 1.41 1.84
CA VAL A 93 9.50 1.99 2.17
C VAL A 93 9.35 2.85 3.41
N GLY A 94 10.00 2.43 4.49
CA GLY A 94 10.15 3.16 5.73
C GLY A 94 10.98 4.41 5.53
N LYS A 95 10.37 5.57 5.70
CA LYS A 95 11.04 6.86 5.56
C LYS A 95 10.74 7.75 6.76
N VAL A 96 11.78 8.38 7.29
CA VAL A 96 11.66 9.35 8.36
C VAL A 96 12.20 10.71 7.93
N THR A 97 11.47 11.77 8.28
CA THR A 97 11.88 13.16 8.03
C THR A 97 12.16 13.84 9.38
N PRO A 98 13.27 14.58 9.53
CA PRO A 98 13.50 15.38 10.73
C PRO A 98 12.42 16.47 10.88
N LYS A 99 11.88 16.59 12.09
CA LYS A 99 10.96 17.63 12.51
C LYS A 99 11.74 18.70 13.26
N GLY A 100 11.40 19.97 13.01
CA GLY A 100 11.92 21.07 13.83
C GLY A 100 11.33 21.00 15.24
N GLU A 101 12.00 21.63 16.20
CA GLU A 101 11.45 21.79 17.55
C GLU A 101 10.15 22.61 17.47
N THR A 102 9.02 21.95 17.68
CA THR A 102 7.74 22.60 17.93
C THR A 102 7.53 22.71 19.44
N GLU A 103 7.05 23.87 19.92
CA GLU A 103 6.58 24.00 21.29
C GLU A 103 5.47 22.98 21.54
N LEU A 104 5.74 22.01 22.40
CA LEU A 104 4.77 20.99 22.81
C LEU A 104 3.63 21.64 23.59
N THR A 105 2.40 21.20 23.36
CA THR A 105 1.27 21.67 24.17
C THR A 105 1.39 21.20 25.62
N ALA A 106 0.65 21.81 26.54
CA ALA A 106 0.66 21.40 27.94
C ALA A 106 0.25 19.92 28.11
N GLU A 107 -0.68 19.45 27.28
CA GLU A 107 -1.16 18.06 27.23
C GLU A 107 -0.06 17.09 26.79
N GLU A 108 0.67 17.42 25.71
CA GLU A 108 1.78 16.59 25.21
C GLU A 108 2.95 16.54 26.20
N ARG A 109 3.27 17.66 26.85
CA ARG A 109 4.29 17.71 27.93
C ARG A 109 3.90 16.81 29.11
N LEU A 110 2.63 16.81 29.49
CA LEU A 110 2.12 15.97 30.58
C LEU A 110 2.19 14.48 30.21
N LEU A 111 1.69 14.11 29.03
CA LEU A 111 1.76 12.73 28.52
C LEU A 111 3.20 12.22 28.52
N ARG A 112 4.12 13.05 28.04
CA ARG A 112 5.55 12.72 27.97
C ARG A 112 6.19 12.54 29.34
N ALA A 113 5.80 13.34 30.35
CA ALA A 113 6.27 13.20 31.72
C ALA A 113 5.76 11.90 32.39
N ILE A 114 4.54 11.45 32.03
CA ILE A 114 3.94 10.23 32.57
C ILE A 114 4.54 8.98 31.90
N PHE A 115 4.69 8.98 30.58
CA PHE A 115 5.12 7.81 29.81
C PHE A 115 6.63 7.72 29.60
N GLY A 116 7.39 8.77 29.96
CA GLY A 116 8.86 8.78 29.81
C GLY A 116 9.32 8.74 28.35
N GLU A 117 8.43 9.01 27.40
CA GLU A 117 8.77 8.98 25.98
C GLU A 117 9.78 10.10 25.66
N LYS A 118 10.95 9.73 25.14
CA LYS A 118 11.83 10.72 24.52
C LYS A 118 11.15 11.18 23.23
N ALA A 119 11.07 12.50 23.00
CA ALA A 119 10.59 13.01 21.73
C ALA A 119 11.53 12.46 20.67
N ARG A 120 10.95 11.69 19.75
CA ARG A 120 11.61 11.38 18.51
C ARG A 120 11.51 12.65 17.68
N GLU A 121 12.66 13.23 17.33
CA GLU A 121 12.79 14.43 16.51
C GLU A 121 12.49 14.16 15.03
N VAL A 122 11.88 13.01 14.73
CA VAL A 122 11.58 12.55 13.38
C VAL A 122 10.09 12.21 13.24
N ARG A 123 9.58 12.31 12.02
CA ARG A 123 8.23 11.88 11.65
C ARG A 123 8.26 10.81 10.61
N ASP A 124 7.27 9.93 10.67
CA ASP A 124 6.97 8.99 9.61
C ASP A 124 6.50 9.74 8.34
N THR A 125 7.23 9.55 7.24
CA THR A 125 6.87 9.96 5.87
C THR A 125 7.03 8.79 4.90
N SER A 126 6.84 7.58 5.40
CA SER A 126 7.00 6.33 4.68
C SER A 126 6.07 6.22 3.47
N LEU A 127 6.55 5.54 2.43
CA LEU A 127 5.73 5.12 1.30
C LEU A 127 4.85 3.95 1.75
N ARG A 128 3.54 4.08 1.55
CA ARG A 128 2.54 3.08 1.90
C ARG A 128 1.72 2.70 0.69
N VAL A 129 1.17 1.49 0.70
CA VAL A 129 0.25 1.03 -0.36
C VAL A 129 -0.99 1.95 -0.39
N PRO A 130 -1.36 2.50 -1.55
CA PRO A 130 -2.56 3.33 -1.69
C PRO A 130 -3.86 2.60 -1.34
N HIS A 131 -4.92 3.38 -1.15
CA HIS A 131 -6.24 2.83 -0.88
C HIS A 131 -6.79 2.06 -2.09
N GLY A 132 -7.29 0.84 -1.83
CA GLY A 132 -7.88 -0.03 -2.86
C GLY A 132 -6.87 -0.94 -3.57
N GLU A 133 -5.59 -0.81 -3.26
CA GLU A 133 -4.53 -1.62 -3.88
C GLU A 133 -4.05 -2.72 -2.92
N ALA A 134 -3.75 -3.87 -3.49
CA ALA A 134 -3.20 -5.04 -2.81
C ALA A 134 -2.48 -5.91 -3.83
N GLY A 135 -1.50 -6.69 -3.38
CA GLY A 135 -0.72 -7.52 -4.28
C GLY A 135 0.47 -8.17 -3.61
N ILE A 136 1.40 -8.63 -4.44
CA ILE A 136 2.65 -9.23 -4.01
C ILE A 136 3.80 -8.40 -4.57
N ILE A 137 4.79 -8.10 -3.74
CA ILE A 137 6.03 -7.45 -4.18
C ILE A 137 6.82 -8.40 -5.06
N VAL A 138 7.14 -7.98 -6.29
CA VAL A 138 7.86 -8.77 -7.31
C VAL A 138 9.26 -8.23 -7.57
#